data_AF-A0A9P6Y145-F1
#
_entry.id   AF-A0A9P6Y145-F1
#
_cell.length_a   1.000
_cell.length_b   1.000
_cell.length_c   1.000
_cell.angle_alpha   90.00
_cell.angle_beta   90.00
_cell.angle_gamma   90.00
#
_symmetry.space_group_name_H-M   'P 1'
#
loop_
_entity.id
_entity.type
_entity.pdbx_description
1 polymer ?
#
loop_
_entity_poly.entity_id
_entity_poly.type
_entity_poly.pdbx_seq_one_letter_code
_entity_poly.pdbx_strand_id
1 'polypeptide(L)' 'MKVIAVGGREYSSQRLKDAVADAARDKAPIVLLVKQFDRIDTMNIDYHGGLQYPVLERIAGTPDRLAELWKAR' A
#
# COMPACT_ATOMS: atom_id res chain seq x y z
N MET A 1 4.86 -10.27 -11.67
CA MET A 1 5.70 -9.69 -10.61
C MET A 1 5.03 -9.96 -9.27
N LYS A 2 5.78 -10.35 -8.23
CA LYS A 2 5.25 -10.64 -6.89
C LYS A 2 6.22 -10.17 -5.82
N VAL A 3 5.72 -9.48 -4.79
CA VAL A 3 6.52 -9.20 -3.58
C VAL A 3 6.63 -10.49 -2.77
N ILE A 4 7.86 -10.92 -2.49
CA ILE A 4 8.14 -12.17 -1.78
C ILE A 4 8.71 -11.94 -0.38
N ALA A 5 9.26 -10.75 -0.11
CA ALA A 5 9.77 -10.38 1.20
C ALA A 5 9.65 -8.87 1.45
N VAL A 6 9.55 -8.50 2.72
CA VAL A 6 9.48 -7.13 3.24
C VAL A 6 10.42 -7.03 4.45
N GLY A 7 11.33 -6.06 4.46
CA GLY A 7 12.27 -5.85 5.58
C GLY A 7 13.12 -7.10 5.90
N GLY A 8 13.55 -7.82 4.86
CA GLY A 8 14.38 -9.03 5.00
C GLY A 8 13.65 -10.28 5.49
N ARG A 9 12.32 -10.26 5.63
CA ARG A 9 11.49 -11.42 6.02
C ARG A 9 10.45 -11.73 4.96
N GLU A 10 9.99 -12.98 4.87
CA GLU A 10 8.96 -13.41 3.91
C GLU A 10 7.74 -12.48 3.90
N TYR A 11 7.08 -12.32 2.76
CA TYR A 11 5.94 -11.42 2.66
C TYR A 11 4.75 -11.91 3.50
N SER A 12 4.14 -10.98 4.24
CA SER A 12 2.76 -11.11 4.73
C SER A 12 2.09 -9.74 4.70
N SER A 13 0.75 -9.72 4.64
CA SER A 13 -0.02 -8.47 4.65
C SER A 13 0.22 -7.64 5.91
N GLN A 14 0.33 -8.31 7.07
CA GLN A 14 0.63 -7.63 8.34
C GLN A 14 2.02 -7.01 8.32
N ARG A 15 3.03 -7.76 7.84
CA ARG A 15 4.41 -7.29 7.82
C ARG A 15 4.60 -6.08 6.92
N LEU A 16 3.89 -6.03 5.79
CA LEU A 16 3.90 -4.84 4.95
C LEU A 16 3.34 -3.62 5.71
N LYS A 17 2.24 -3.79 6.46
CA LYS A 17 1.67 -2.72 7.27
C LYS A 17 2.64 -2.25 8.36
N ASP A 18 3.29 -3.19 9.04
CA ASP A 18 4.27 -2.91 10.09
C ASP A 18 5.45 -2.12 9.51
N ALA A 19 6.01 -2.56 8.38
CA ALA A 19 7.10 -1.86 7.71
C ALA A 19 6.73 -0.43 7.29
N VAL A 20 5.49 -0.20 6.83
CA VAL A 20 4.98 1.13 6.52
C VAL A 20 4.85 2.00 7.78
N ALA A 21 4.41 1.42 8.89
CA ALA A 21 4.29 2.13 10.17
C ALA A 21 5.65 2.48 10.76
N ASP A 22 6.61 1.56 10.68
CA ASP A 22 7.98 1.73 11.16
C ASP A 22 8.73 2.79 10.33
N ALA A 23 8.65 2.72 9.00
CA ALA A 23 9.26 3.70 8.09
C ALA A 23 8.78 5.14 8.33
N ALA A 24 7.55 5.33 8.85
CA ALA A 24 7.06 6.64 9.23
C ALA A 24 7.76 7.21 10.48
N ARG A 25 8.23 6.33 11.38
CA ARG A 25 8.88 6.65 12.65
C ARG A 25 10.39 6.80 12.52
N ASP A 26 11.06 5.80 11.95
CA ASP A 26 12.52 5.73 11.87
C ASP A 26 13.12 6.40 10.62
N LYS A 27 12.26 6.72 9.63
CA LYS A 27 12.63 7.29 8.33
C LYS A 27 13.56 6.38 7.51
N ALA A 28 13.61 5.08 7.83
CA ALA A 28 14.27 4.10 6.98
C ALA A 28 13.38 3.78 5.76
N PRO A 29 13.96 3.50 4.58
CA PRO A 29 13.19 3.08 3.42
C PRO A 29 12.62 1.67 3.63
N ILE A 30 11.46 1.41 3.02
CA ILE A 30 10.86 0.08 3.02
C ILE A 30 11.58 -0.77 1.99
N VAL A 31 12.27 -1.81 2.44
CA VAL A 31 13.00 -2.75 1.57
C VAL A 31 12.09 -3.91 1.16
N LEU A 32 11.92 -4.11 -0.14
CA LEU A 32 11.15 -5.20 -0.73
C LEU A 32 12.05 -6.12 -1.54
N LEU A 33 11.75 -7.41 -1.51
CA LEU A 33 12.21 -8.36 -2.52
C LEU A 33 11.07 -8.68 -3.47
N VAL A 34 11.29 -8.46 -4.76
CA VAL A 34 10.30 -8.64 -5.82
C VAL A 34 10.78 -9.71 -6.78
N LYS A 35 9.97 -10.74 -7.00
CA LYS A 35 10.21 -11.78 -7.99
C LYS A 35 9.53 -11.44 -9.31
N GLN A 36 10.29 -11.42 -10.39
CA GLN A 36 9.83 -11.30 -11.77
C GLN A 36 10.41 -12.45 -12.58
N PHE A 37 9.55 -13.42 -12.95
CA PHE A 37 9.98 -14.70 -13.54
C PHE A 37 11.02 -15.41 -12.66
N ASP A 38 12.25 -15.53 -13.12
CA ASP A 38 13.40 -16.13 -12.44
C ASP A 38 14.27 -15.12 -11.69
N ARG A 39 14.06 -13.81 -11.92
CA ARG A 39 14.81 -12.73 -11.29
C ARG A 39 14.20 -12.33 -9.94
N ILE A 40 15.06 -12.07 -8.96
CA ILE A 40 14.71 -11.47 -7.67
C ILE A 40 15.44 -10.14 -7.56
N ASP A 41 14.68 -9.06 -7.45
CA ASP A 41 15.18 -7.69 -7.33
C ASP A 41 14.94 -7.15 -5.92
N THR A 42 15.91 -6.39 -5.41
CA THR A 42 15.74 -5.59 -4.19
C THR A 42 15.26 -4.19 -4.59
N MET A 43 14.15 -3.75 -4.01
CA MET A 43 13.58 -2.43 -4.24
C MET A 43 13.49 -1.67 -2.91
N ASN A 44 14.00 -0.44 -2.89
CA ASN A 44 13.90 0.45 -1.74
C ASN A 44 12.84 1.51 -2.02
N ILE A 45 11.83 1.59 -1.16
CA ILE A 45 10.76 2.59 -1.27
C ILE A 45 10.98 3.63 -0.19
N ASP A 46 11.30 4.85 -0.60
CA ASP A 46 11.52 6.00 0.28
C ASP A 46 10.19 6.65 0.68
N TYR A 47 9.40 5.90 1.45
CA TYR A 47 8.05 6.31 1.88
C TYR A 47 7.96 6.40 3.40
N HIS A 48 7.56 7.57 3.89
CA HIS A 48 7.47 7.87 5.33
C HIS A 48 6.13 8.48 5.75
N GLY A 49 5.11 8.38 4.90
CA GLY A 49 3.77 8.95 5.16
C GLY A 49 2.90 8.11 6.10
N GLY A 50 3.36 6.93 6.52
CA GLY A 50 2.61 6.00 7.37
C GLY A 50 1.44 5.32 6.66
N LEU A 51 0.63 4.59 7.41
CA LEU A 51 -0.53 3.88 6.87
C LEU A 51 -1.61 4.89 6.45
N GLN A 52 -2.02 4.84 5.18
CA GLN A 52 -3.10 5.65 4.66
C GLN A 52 -4.30 4.76 4.33
N TYR A 53 -5.45 5.11 4.90
CA TYR A 53 -6.73 4.44 4.67
C TYR A 53 -7.70 5.48 4.08
N PRO A 54 -7.64 5.74 2.76
CA PRO A 54 -8.47 6.76 2.14
C PRO A 54 -9.94 6.39 2.29
N VAL A 55 -10.74 7.39 2.64
CA VAL A 55 -12.20 7.30 2.67
C VAL A 55 -12.77 8.15 1.56
N LEU A 56 -13.94 7.76 1.06
CA LEU A 56 -14.64 8.55 0.07
C LEU A 56 -15.33 9.71 0.78
N GLU A 57 -15.01 10.93 0.36
CA GLU A 57 -15.69 12.15 0.80
C GLU A 57 -16.44 12.78 -0.36
N ARG A 58 -17.63 13.28 -0.05
CA ARG A 58 -18.47 13.97 -1.02
C ARG A 58 -17.89 15.33 -1.33
N ILE A 59 -17.68 15.62 -2.62
CA ILE A 59 -17.39 16.97 -3.08
C ILE A 59 -18.69 17.80 -3.02
N ALA A 60 -18.64 18.94 -2.33
CA ALA A 60 -19.80 19.81 -2.21
C ALA A 60 -20.24 20.34 -3.59
N GLY A 61 -21.55 20.31 -3.86
CA GLY A 61 -22.12 20.80 -5.12
C GLY A 61 -22.04 19.86 -6.32
N THR A 62 -21.40 18.68 -6.20
CA THR A 62 -21.36 17.71 -7.32
C THR A 62 -22.50 16.67 -7.24
N PRO A 63 -23.04 16.19 -8.38
CA PRO A 63 -24.07 15.14 -8.39
C PRO A 63 -23.65 13.84 -7.68
N ASP A 64 -24.60 13.15 -7.02
CA ASP A 64 -24.36 11.83 -6.39
C ASP A 64 -24.30 10.70 -7.41
N ARG A 65 -23.13 10.43 -7.98
CA ARG A 65 -23.00 9.31 -8.92
C ARG A 65 -22.91 7.96 -8.21
N LEU A 66 -22.39 7.92 -6.98
CA LEU A 66 -22.21 6.66 -6.25
C LEU A 66 -23.56 6.09 -5.80
N ALA A 67 -24.44 6.93 -5.25
CA ALA A 67 -25.79 6.50 -4.88
C ALA A 67 -26.62 6.09 -6.11
N GLU A 68 -26.43 6.73 -7.26
CA GLU A 68 -27.07 6.31 -8.52
C GLU A 68 -26.65 4.89 -8.93
N LEU A 69 -25.35 4.57 -8.87
CA LEU A 69 -24.82 3.24 -9.20
C LEU A 69 -25.30 2.15 -8.24
N TRP A 70 -25.58 2.49 -6.97
CA TRP A 70 -26.03 1.54 -5.95
C TRP A 70 -27.52 1.24 -5.98
N LYS A 71 -28.32 1.90 -6.82
CA LYS A 71 -29.74 1.57 -6.95
C LYS A 71 -29.89 0.15 -7.52
N ALA A 72 -30.74 -0.65 -6.87
CA ALA A 72 -31.14 -1.94 -7.41
C ALA A 72 -31.79 -1.75 -8.79
N ARG A 73 -31.49 -2.66 -9.71
CA ARG A 73 -32.01 -2.65 -11.08
C ARG A 73 -33.48 -3.05 -11.12
#